data_AF-A0A9C8K7L5-F1
#
_entry.id   AF-A0A9C8K7L5-F1
#
_cell.length_a   1.000
_cell.length_b   1.000
_cell.length_c   1.000
_cell.angle_alpha   90.00
_cell.angle_beta   90.00
_cell.angle_gamma   90.00
#
_symmetry.space_group_name_H-M   'P 1'
#
loop_
_entity.id
_entity.type
_entity.pdbx_description
1 polymer ?
#
loop_
_entity_poly.entity_id
_entity_poly.type
_entity_poly.pdbx_seq_one_letter_code
_entity_poly.pdbx_strand_id
1 'polypeptide(L)'
;MNENETSSYERKMAKINNAVVTIVNPTKEDFTHSYDGIPFTLNAGETLPFPYPVGMHLAKHLAMRMIRKDAETAGKLKGTDDRKSVTLYTGKSLEPYIAKIVVNKEDKPLPSVKTESQVLKEKTEEMHKQFPKNTKTEKEPVTKKDVITELRSRDIKFNARLSREDLLKILIESEAKGGVGKGEESKE
;
A
#
# COMPACT_ATOMS: atom_id res chain seq x y z
N MET A 1 -29.92 -29.48 -14.70
CA MET A 1 -28.52 -29.04 -14.58
C MET A 1 -28.32 -28.55 -13.16
N ASN A 2 -27.37 -29.12 -12.41
CA ASN A 2 -27.21 -28.91 -10.97
C ASN A 2 -26.56 -27.54 -10.69
N GLU A 3 -27.33 -26.58 -10.18
CA GLU A 3 -26.84 -25.24 -9.80
C GLU A 3 -25.68 -25.28 -8.77
N ASN A 4 -25.61 -26.34 -7.97
CA ASN A 4 -24.53 -26.56 -6.98
C ASN A 4 -23.18 -26.92 -7.61
N GLU A 5 -23.14 -27.55 -8.78
CA GLU A 5 -21.88 -27.93 -9.44
C GLU A 5 -21.24 -26.75 -10.17
N THR A 6 -22.05 -25.92 -10.82
CA THR A 6 -21.63 -24.65 -11.44
C THR A 6 -20.99 -23.70 -10.43
N SER A 7 -21.60 -23.55 -9.24
CA SER A 7 -21.08 -22.72 -8.14
C SER A 7 -19.73 -23.20 -7.60
N SER A 8 -19.46 -24.52 -7.58
CA SER A 8 -18.17 -25.08 -7.15
C SER A 8 -17.07 -24.88 -8.20
N TYR A 9 -17.40 -25.07 -9.49
CA TYR A 9 -16.46 -24.85 -10.59
C TYR A 9 -16.08 -23.38 -10.74
N GLU A 10 -17.04 -22.47 -10.67
CA GLU A 10 -16.80 -21.02 -10.74
C GLU A 10 -15.90 -20.54 -9.62
N ARG A 11 -16.10 -21.01 -8.38
CA ARG A 11 -15.21 -20.69 -7.25
C ARG A 11 -13.78 -21.20 -7.48
N LYS A 12 -13.62 -22.40 -8.05
CA LYS A 12 -12.29 -22.95 -8.39
C LYS A 12 -11.61 -22.12 -9.47
N MET A 13 -12.33 -21.75 -10.52
CA MET A 13 -11.78 -20.93 -11.60
C MET A 13 -11.47 -19.50 -11.14
N ALA A 14 -12.30 -18.91 -10.29
CA ALA A 14 -12.01 -17.63 -9.67
C ALA A 14 -10.74 -17.70 -8.80
N LYS A 15 -10.56 -18.78 -8.03
CA LYS A 15 -9.34 -18.99 -7.25
C LYS A 15 -8.11 -19.11 -8.15
N ILE A 16 -8.20 -19.87 -9.24
CA ILE A 16 -7.10 -20.04 -10.20
C ILE A 16 -6.77 -18.72 -10.90
N ASN A 17 -7.79 -17.95 -11.32
CA ASN A 17 -7.59 -16.67 -11.99
C ASN A 17 -6.95 -15.63 -11.07
N ASN A 18 -7.20 -15.71 -9.76
CA ASN A 18 -6.61 -14.83 -8.75
C ASN A 18 -5.25 -15.33 -8.22
N ALA A 19 -4.84 -16.55 -8.55
CA ALA A 19 -3.53 -17.06 -8.17
C ALA A 19 -2.42 -16.32 -8.93
N VAL A 20 -1.25 -16.26 -8.32
CA VAL A 20 -0.10 -15.53 -8.82
C VAL A 20 0.99 -16.54 -9.13
N VAL A 21 1.59 -16.39 -10.30
CA VAL A 21 2.71 -17.21 -10.73
C VAL A 21 3.90 -16.32 -10.99
N THR A 22 5.04 -16.69 -10.41
CA THR A 22 6.30 -16.02 -10.67
C THR A 22 7.01 -16.74 -11.79
N ILE A 23 7.26 -16.01 -12.88
CA ILE A 23 7.97 -16.54 -14.04
C ILE A 23 9.33 -15.85 -14.18
N VAL A 24 10.34 -16.61 -14.59
CA VAL A 24 11.67 -16.12 -14.94
C VAL A 24 11.90 -16.29 -16.44
N ASN A 25 12.58 -15.34 -17.08
CA ASN A 25 13.11 -15.55 -18.42
C ASN A 25 14.54 -16.11 -18.32
N PRO A 26 14.77 -17.43 -18.46
CA PRO A 26 16.11 -18.01 -18.34
C PRO A 26 16.99 -17.77 -19.58
N THR A 27 16.47 -17.10 -20.60
CA THR A 27 17.20 -16.87 -21.86
C THR A 27 18.03 -15.58 -21.78
N LYS A 28 18.98 -15.44 -22.72
CA LYS A 28 19.83 -14.24 -22.84
C LYS A 28 19.18 -13.13 -23.67
N GLU A 29 17.95 -13.33 -24.14
CA GLU A 29 17.24 -12.40 -25.01
C GLU A 29 15.93 -11.97 -24.37
N ASP A 30 15.50 -10.77 -24.72
CA ASP A 30 14.20 -10.27 -24.30
C ASP A 30 13.08 -11.03 -25.02
N PHE A 31 12.02 -11.28 -24.28
CA PHE A 31 10.85 -11.98 -24.75
C PHE A 31 9.63 -11.07 -24.67
N THR A 32 9.04 -10.76 -25.82
CA THR A 32 7.78 -10.04 -25.91
C THR A 32 6.71 -10.93 -26.51
N HIS A 33 5.55 -11.00 -25.86
CA HIS A 33 4.38 -11.69 -26.40
C HIS A 33 3.09 -11.02 -25.93
N SER A 34 2.03 -11.13 -26.72
CA SER A 34 0.74 -10.57 -26.39
C SER A 34 -0.16 -11.58 -25.68
N TYR A 35 -0.89 -11.10 -24.67
CA TYR A 35 -2.01 -11.79 -24.06
C TYR A 35 -3.22 -10.87 -24.17
N ASP A 36 -4.26 -11.34 -24.85
CA ASP A 36 -5.49 -10.56 -25.13
C ASP A 36 -5.20 -9.20 -25.80
N GLY A 37 -4.28 -9.19 -26.77
CA GLY A 37 -3.87 -7.98 -27.50
C GLY A 37 -2.92 -7.04 -26.73
N ILE A 38 -2.70 -7.27 -25.43
CA ILE A 38 -1.78 -6.47 -24.61
C ILE A 38 -0.38 -7.09 -24.68
N PRO A 39 0.65 -6.36 -25.14
CA PRO A 39 2.02 -6.86 -25.18
C PRO A 39 2.65 -6.85 -23.78
N PHE A 40 3.25 -7.97 -23.40
CA PHE A 40 4.07 -8.11 -22.20
C PHE A 40 5.51 -8.40 -22.61
N THR A 41 6.46 -7.70 -21.98
CA THR A 41 7.89 -7.91 -22.20
C THR A 41 8.53 -8.43 -20.93
N LEU A 42 9.32 -9.50 -21.07
CA LEU A 42 10.17 -10.10 -20.04
C LEU A 42 11.62 -9.93 -20.48
N ASN A 43 12.39 -9.15 -19.74
CA ASN A 43 13.79 -8.96 -20.05
C ASN A 43 14.60 -10.23 -19.75
N ALA A 44 15.77 -10.38 -20.37
CA ALA A 44 16.66 -11.52 -20.12
C ALA A 44 17.03 -11.65 -18.63
N GLY A 45 16.82 -12.83 -18.04
CA GLY A 45 17.09 -13.10 -16.62
C GLY A 45 16.10 -12.51 -15.63
N GLU A 46 15.11 -11.74 -16.09
CA GLU A 46 14.15 -11.07 -15.22
C GLU A 46 13.16 -12.06 -14.61
N THR A 47 12.80 -11.85 -13.35
CA THR A 47 11.81 -12.64 -12.62
C THR A 47 10.66 -11.72 -12.19
N LEU A 48 9.46 -11.97 -12.69
CA LEU A 48 8.29 -11.13 -12.44
C LEU A 48 7.05 -11.98 -12.07
N PRO A 49 6.22 -11.48 -11.13
CA PRO A 49 4.95 -12.11 -10.80
C PRO A 49 3.86 -11.69 -11.80
N PHE A 50 3.04 -12.66 -12.23
CA PHE A 50 1.88 -12.43 -13.09
C PHE A 50 0.65 -13.15 -12.55
N PRO A 51 -0.56 -12.69 -12.92
CA PRO A 51 -1.76 -13.51 -12.78
C PRO A 51 -1.56 -14.86 -13.48
N TYR A 52 -2.03 -15.94 -12.85
CA TYR A 52 -1.85 -17.30 -13.35
C TYR A 52 -2.14 -17.49 -14.86
N PRO A 53 -3.28 -17.04 -15.43
CA PRO A 53 -3.57 -17.26 -16.84
C PRO A 53 -2.57 -16.55 -17.77
N VAL A 54 -2.16 -15.33 -17.39
CA VAL A 54 -1.17 -14.55 -18.14
C VAL A 54 0.20 -15.21 -18.05
N GLY A 55 0.66 -15.54 -16.84
CA GLY A 55 1.97 -16.11 -16.62
C GLY A 55 2.13 -17.50 -17.25
N MET A 56 1.11 -18.34 -17.20
CA MET A 56 1.12 -19.66 -17.88
C MET A 56 1.13 -19.52 -19.40
N HIS A 57 0.39 -18.55 -19.96
CA HIS A 57 0.42 -18.26 -21.39
C HIS A 57 1.80 -17.81 -21.85
N LEU A 58 2.38 -16.82 -21.17
CA LEU A 58 3.73 -16.32 -21.45
C LEU A 58 4.77 -17.44 -21.31
N ALA A 59 4.71 -18.24 -20.24
CA ALA A 59 5.61 -19.35 -20.01
C ALA A 59 5.54 -20.40 -21.11
N LYS A 60 4.33 -20.73 -21.60
CA LYS A 60 4.14 -21.65 -22.73
C LYS A 60 4.81 -21.11 -23.99
N HIS A 61 4.60 -19.84 -24.34
CA HIS A 61 5.19 -19.24 -25.53
C HIS A 61 6.71 -19.10 -25.45
N LEU A 62 7.23 -18.76 -24.27
CA LEU A 62 8.67 -18.73 -24.02
C LEU A 62 9.29 -20.13 -24.13
N ALA A 63 8.65 -21.14 -23.53
CA ALA A 63 9.07 -22.52 -23.65
C ALA A 63 9.09 -23.01 -25.11
N MET A 64 8.07 -22.67 -25.90
CA MET A 64 8.05 -22.97 -27.34
C MET A 64 9.22 -22.32 -28.09
N ARG A 65 9.56 -21.06 -27.76
CA ARG A 65 10.72 -20.37 -28.34
C ARG A 65 12.04 -21.04 -27.98
N MET A 66 12.19 -21.49 -26.73
CA MET A 66 13.38 -22.23 -26.28
C MET A 66 13.53 -23.56 -27.02
N ILE A 67 12.44 -24.34 -27.14
CA ILE A 67 12.44 -25.61 -27.87
C ILE A 67 12.85 -25.41 -29.34
N ARG A 68 12.34 -24.36 -29.99
CA ARG A 68 12.73 -24.02 -31.37
C ARG A 68 14.23 -23.80 -31.48
N LYS A 69 14.78 -22.95 -30.61
CA LYS A 69 16.23 -22.65 -30.61
C LYS A 69 17.08 -23.87 -30.32
N ASP A 70 16.68 -24.71 -29.39
CA ASP A 70 17.40 -25.96 -29.08
C ASP A 70 17.36 -26.91 -30.28
N ALA A 71 16.22 -27.02 -30.97
CA ALA A 71 16.07 -27.85 -32.15
C ALA A 71 16.84 -27.32 -33.37
N GLU A 72 16.89 -26.00 -33.55
CA GLU A 72 17.73 -25.32 -34.56
C GLU A 72 19.22 -25.60 -34.29
N THR A 73 19.67 -25.41 -33.04
CA THR A 73 21.07 -25.65 -32.63
C THR A 73 21.47 -27.12 -32.78
N ALA A 74 20.54 -28.05 -32.52
CA ALA A 74 20.75 -29.48 -32.72
C ALA A 74 20.70 -29.91 -34.20
N GLY A 75 20.50 -28.99 -35.15
CA GLY A 75 20.42 -29.28 -36.58
C GLY A 75 19.18 -30.08 -37.00
N LYS A 76 18.16 -30.15 -36.15
CA LYS A 76 16.93 -30.95 -36.35
C LYS A 76 15.84 -30.21 -37.15
N LEU A 77 15.98 -28.90 -37.30
CA LEU A 77 15.11 -28.06 -38.12
C LEU A 77 15.96 -27.46 -39.26
N LYS A 78 15.76 -27.93 -40.49
CA LYS A 78 16.38 -27.36 -41.69
C LYS A 78 15.30 -26.70 -42.53
N GLY A 79 14.93 -25.47 -42.16
CA GLY A 79 14.08 -24.61 -42.98
C GLY A 79 12.70 -24.31 -42.40
N THR A 80 12.10 -23.27 -42.96
CA THR A 80 10.93 -22.51 -42.48
C THR A 80 9.59 -23.25 -42.59
N ASP A 81 9.55 -24.41 -43.26
CA ASP A 81 8.30 -25.11 -43.66
C ASP A 81 8.15 -26.54 -43.10
N ASP A 82 8.94 -26.91 -42.09
CA ASP A 82 8.88 -28.26 -41.56
C ASP A 82 7.63 -28.47 -40.68
N ARG A 83 6.60 -29.10 -41.25
CA ARG A 83 5.42 -29.68 -40.55
C ARG A 83 5.79 -30.59 -39.35
N LYS A 84 7.07 -30.95 -39.21
CA LYS A 84 7.66 -31.64 -38.04
C LYS A 84 7.74 -30.74 -36.79
N SER A 85 7.52 -29.44 -36.91
CA SER A 85 7.45 -28.54 -35.76
C SER A 85 6.29 -28.90 -34.82
N VAL A 86 5.18 -29.43 -35.34
CA VAL A 86 3.96 -29.74 -34.56
C VAL A 86 4.24 -30.82 -33.50
N THR A 87 5.10 -31.80 -33.79
CA THR A 87 5.48 -32.85 -32.84
C THR A 87 6.41 -32.37 -31.73
N LEU A 88 7.10 -31.23 -31.91
CA LEU A 88 7.97 -30.66 -30.87
C LEU A 88 7.19 -29.94 -29.76
N TYR A 89 5.92 -29.57 -30.00
CA TYR A 89 5.07 -28.86 -29.04
C TYR A 89 4.05 -29.75 -28.34
N THR A 90 4.29 -31.07 -28.30
CA THR A 90 3.46 -31.96 -27.47
C THR A 90 3.60 -31.59 -26.00
N GLY A 91 2.51 -31.69 -25.20
CA GLY A 91 2.53 -31.25 -23.79
C GLY A 91 3.72 -31.80 -22.98
N LYS A 92 4.11 -33.04 -23.23
CA LYS A 92 5.25 -33.71 -22.57
C LYS A 92 6.62 -33.07 -22.83
N SER A 93 6.84 -32.48 -24.01
CA SER A 93 8.11 -31.81 -24.32
C SER A 93 8.18 -30.38 -23.78
N LEU A 94 7.02 -29.76 -23.52
CA LEU A 94 6.90 -28.40 -22.97
C LEU A 94 7.06 -28.36 -21.45
N GLU A 95 6.54 -29.36 -20.74
CA GLU A 95 6.61 -29.48 -19.28
C GLU A 95 7.99 -29.16 -18.66
N PRO A 96 9.12 -29.73 -19.12
CA PRO A 96 10.42 -29.44 -18.51
C PRO A 96 10.87 -27.99 -18.68
N TYR A 97 10.46 -27.32 -19.76
CA TYR A 97 10.78 -25.91 -19.99
C TYR A 97 9.86 -25.00 -19.16
N ILE A 98 8.57 -25.33 -19.09
CA ILE A 98 7.61 -24.60 -18.26
C ILE A 98 8.03 -24.68 -16.79
N ALA A 99 8.48 -25.85 -16.31
CA ALA A 99 8.99 -26.01 -14.94
C ALA A 99 10.25 -25.19 -14.65
N LYS A 100 11.08 -24.91 -15.66
CA LYS A 100 12.24 -24.01 -15.53
C LYS A 100 11.84 -22.54 -15.49
N ILE A 101 10.78 -22.18 -16.21
CA ILE A 101 10.28 -20.80 -16.32
C ILE A 101 9.43 -20.44 -15.10
N VAL A 102 8.57 -21.34 -14.65
CA VAL A 102 7.67 -21.11 -13.51
C VAL A 102 8.40 -21.46 -12.22
N VAL A 103 8.87 -20.43 -11.51
CA VAL A 103 9.67 -20.58 -10.29
C VAL A 103 8.78 -20.92 -9.10
N ASN A 104 7.71 -20.15 -8.90
CA ASN A 104 6.81 -20.30 -7.77
C ASN A 104 5.35 -20.14 -8.23
N LYS A 105 4.46 -20.93 -7.63
CA LYS A 105 3.01 -20.76 -7.72
C LYS A 105 2.52 -20.38 -6.34
N GLU A 106 2.13 -19.12 -6.17
CA GLU A 106 1.51 -18.66 -4.93
C GLU A 106 0.01 -18.58 -5.13
N ASP A 107 -0.73 -19.31 -4.30
CA ASP A 107 -2.19 -19.26 -4.23
C ASP A 107 -2.69 -17.95 -3.58
N LYS A 108 -1.79 -17.03 -3.24
CA LYS A 108 -2.12 -15.76 -2.61
C LYS A 108 -2.34 -14.71 -3.70
N PRO A 109 -3.45 -13.94 -3.63
CA PRO A 109 -3.64 -12.83 -4.54
C PRO A 109 -2.49 -11.82 -4.38
N LEU A 110 -2.08 -11.19 -5.49
CA LEU A 110 -1.11 -10.09 -5.45
C LEU A 110 -1.58 -9.09 -4.39
N PRO A 111 -0.67 -8.55 -3.55
CA PRO A 111 -1.04 -7.43 -2.70
C PRO A 111 -1.61 -6.36 -3.62
N SER A 112 -2.86 -5.96 -3.38
CA SER A 112 -3.53 -4.96 -4.20
C SER A 112 -2.60 -3.76 -4.33
N VAL A 113 -2.23 -3.40 -5.56
CA VAL A 113 -1.44 -2.20 -5.83
C VAL A 113 -2.20 -1.05 -5.19
N LYS A 114 -1.66 -0.48 -4.10
CA LYS A 114 -2.32 0.61 -3.41
C LYS A 114 -2.44 1.75 -4.40
N THR A 115 -3.65 2.27 -4.59
CA THR A 115 -3.83 3.44 -5.44
C THR A 115 -3.04 4.61 -4.87
N GLU A 116 -2.66 5.59 -5.71
CA GLU A 116 -1.97 6.79 -5.22
C GLU A 116 -2.72 7.44 -4.05
N SER A 117 -4.05 7.43 -4.08
CA SER A 117 -4.91 7.92 -3.00
C SER A 117 -4.75 7.13 -1.69
N GLN A 118 -4.58 5.80 -1.76
CA GLN A 118 -4.34 4.97 -0.57
C GLN A 118 -2.93 5.20 -0.01
N VAL A 119 -1.93 5.35 -0.87
CA VAL A 119 -0.55 5.70 -0.46
C VAL A 119 -0.51 7.08 0.21
N LEU A 120 -1.22 8.06 -0.34
CA LEU A 120 -1.35 9.41 0.24
C LEU A 120 -2.09 9.39 1.58
N LYS A 121 -3.11 8.54 1.73
CA LYS A 121 -3.84 8.37 3.00
C LYS A 121 -2.94 7.81 4.10
N GLU A 122 -2.16 6.76 3.80
CA GLU A 122 -1.22 6.19 4.77
C GLU A 122 -0.14 7.21 5.16
N LYS A 123 0.40 7.94 4.18
CA LYS A 123 1.40 8.98 4.41
C LYS A 123 0.85 10.15 5.24
N THR A 124 -0.39 10.57 5.01
CA THR A 124 -1.04 11.61 5.82
C THR A 124 -1.33 11.13 7.25
N GLU A 125 -1.74 9.88 7.43
CA GLU A 125 -1.91 9.28 8.76
C GLU A 125 -0.59 9.16 9.52
N GLU A 126 0.53 8.83 8.85
CA GLU A 126 1.87 8.85 9.44
C GLU A 126 2.32 10.26 9.83
N MET A 127 2.10 11.24 8.96
CA MET A 127 2.38 12.64 9.29
C MET A 127 1.57 13.10 10.50
N HIS A 128 0.28 12.75 10.59
CA HIS A 128 -0.56 13.08 11.74
C HIS A 128 -0.12 12.40 13.06
N LYS A 129 0.69 11.33 13.00
CA LYS A 129 1.31 10.74 14.20
C LYS A 129 2.56 11.51 14.64
N GLN A 130 3.29 12.10 13.69
CA GLN A 130 4.52 12.87 13.96
C GLN A 130 4.23 14.31 14.41
N PHE A 131 3.09 14.86 13.98
CA PHE A 131 2.58 16.11 14.49
C PHE A 131 1.50 15.79 15.52
N PRO A 132 1.81 15.74 16.83
CA PRO A 132 0.76 15.66 17.84
C PRO A 132 -0.22 16.76 17.51
N LYS A 133 -1.51 16.41 17.35
CA LYS A 133 -2.55 17.40 17.19
C LYS A 133 -2.33 18.39 18.32
N ASN A 134 -1.91 19.61 17.97
CA ASN A 134 -2.13 20.76 18.81
C ASN A 134 -3.64 20.89 18.82
N THR A 135 -4.31 20.04 19.61
CA THR A 135 -5.51 20.41 20.32
C THR A 135 -5.10 21.70 20.99
N LYS A 136 -5.36 22.82 20.30
CA LYS A 136 -5.64 24.07 20.97
C LYS A 136 -6.47 23.65 22.14
N THR A 137 -5.88 23.80 23.31
CA THR A 137 -6.54 23.67 24.59
C THR A 137 -7.86 24.41 24.38
N GLU A 138 -8.95 23.69 24.22
CA GLU A 138 -10.26 24.20 24.54
C GLU A 138 -10.11 24.49 26.03
N LYS A 139 -9.61 25.70 26.33
CA LYS A 139 -9.78 26.29 27.65
C LYS A 139 -11.28 26.23 27.82
N GLU A 140 -11.73 25.33 28.69
CA GLU A 140 -13.11 25.26 29.12
C GLU A 140 -13.60 26.70 29.35
N PRO A 141 -14.83 27.03 28.94
CA PRO A 141 -15.32 28.40 29.07
C PRO A 141 -15.29 28.78 30.56
N VAL A 142 -14.26 29.54 30.97
CA VAL A 142 -14.01 29.93 32.36
C VAL A 142 -15.29 30.47 32.97
N THR A 143 -15.91 29.77 33.90
CA THR A 143 -17.23 30.19 34.37
C THR A 143 -17.09 31.38 35.31
N LYS A 144 -18.17 32.15 35.50
CA LYS A 144 -18.18 33.29 36.45
C LYS A 144 -17.76 32.84 37.86
N LYS A 145 -18.08 31.59 38.23
CA LYS A 145 -17.70 31.03 39.54
C LYS A 145 -16.18 30.91 39.65
N ASP A 146 -15.53 30.41 38.60
CA ASP A 146 -14.07 30.20 38.58
C ASP A 146 -13.32 31.52 38.74
N VAL A 147 -13.76 32.57 38.02
CA VAL A 147 -13.19 33.93 38.14
C VAL A 147 -13.36 34.49 39.56
N ILE A 148 -14.51 34.23 40.21
CA ILE A 148 -14.77 34.68 41.58
C ILE A 148 -13.89 33.94 42.59
N THR A 149 -13.72 32.63 42.45
CA THR A 149 -12.78 31.86 43.29
C THR A 149 -11.36 32.36 43.16
N GLU A 150 -10.94 32.71 41.95
CA GLU A 150 -9.59 33.22 41.69
C GLU A 150 -9.38 34.64 42.22
N LEU A 151 -10.38 35.51 42.14
CA LEU A 151 -10.30 36.84 42.77
C LEU A 151 -10.27 36.75 44.31
N ARG A 152 -11.00 35.78 44.90
CA ARG A 152 -10.97 35.53 46.35
C ARG A 152 -9.65 34.94 46.82
N SER A 153 -9.06 33.99 46.08
CA SER A 153 -7.79 33.38 46.46
C SER A 153 -6.63 34.37 46.43
N ARG A 154 -6.76 35.44 45.64
CA ARG A 154 -5.80 36.54 45.54
C ARG A 154 -6.10 37.72 46.47
N ASP A 155 -7.10 37.60 47.34
CA ASP A 155 -7.56 38.64 48.27
C ASP A 155 -7.87 40.01 47.60
N ILE A 156 -8.35 39.96 46.36
CA ILE A 156 -8.73 41.16 45.60
C ILE A 156 -10.15 41.56 45.98
N LYS A 157 -10.37 42.84 46.31
CA LYS A 157 -11.73 43.35 46.57
C LYS A 157 -12.51 43.45 45.25
N PHE A 158 -13.62 42.72 45.14
CA PHE A 158 -14.52 42.78 43.98
C PHE A 158 -16.00 42.73 44.42
N ASN A 159 -16.89 43.12 43.50
CA ASN A 159 -18.34 43.01 43.68
C ASN A 159 -18.89 41.80 42.91
N ALA A 160 -19.37 40.77 43.62
CA ALA A 160 -19.87 39.52 43.03
C ALA A 160 -21.10 39.68 42.12
N ARG A 161 -21.80 40.83 42.18
CA ARG A 161 -22.95 41.13 41.32
C ARG A 161 -22.54 41.55 39.90
N LEU A 162 -21.27 41.88 39.67
CA LEU A 162 -20.76 42.29 38.36
C LEU A 162 -20.86 41.16 37.31
N SER A 163 -20.86 41.55 36.04
CA SER A 163 -20.85 40.59 34.92
C SER A 163 -19.55 39.79 34.91
N ARG A 164 -19.53 38.64 34.23
CA ARG A 164 -18.30 37.83 34.08
C ARG A 164 -17.17 38.65 33.46
N GLU A 165 -17.49 39.49 32.48
CA GLU A 165 -16.52 40.29 31.73
C GLU A 165 -15.89 41.38 32.61
N ASP A 166 -16.69 42.02 33.47
CA ASP A 166 -16.18 43.04 34.39
C ASP A 166 -15.29 42.43 35.48
N LEU A 167 -15.63 41.23 35.96
CA LEU A 167 -14.80 40.49 36.91
C LEU A 167 -13.46 40.05 36.29
N LEU A 168 -13.46 39.66 35.01
CA LEU A 168 -12.23 39.34 34.28
C LEU A 168 -11.36 40.58 34.07
N LYS A 169 -11.93 41.75 33.79
CA LYS A 169 -11.17 43.01 33.72
C LYS A 169 -10.48 43.33 35.04
N ILE A 170 -11.17 43.17 36.17
CA ILE A 170 -10.59 43.38 37.50
C ILE A 170 -9.42 42.41 37.74
N LEU A 171 -9.57 41.13 37.36
CA LEU A 171 -8.52 40.13 37.50
C LEU A 171 -7.28 40.52 36.66
N ILE A 172 -7.47 40.90 35.40
CA ILE A 172 -6.39 41.30 34.49
C ILE A 172 -5.72 42.60 34.97
N GLU A 173 -6.49 43.59 35.42
CA GLU A 173 -5.95 44.85 35.95
C GLU A 173 -5.16 44.64 37.25
N SER A 174 -5.56 43.68 38.08
CA SER A 174 -4.81 43.31 39.28
C SER A 174 -3.49 42.61 38.94
N GLU A 175 -3.45 41.80 37.88
CA GLU A 175 -2.22 41.17 37.38
C GLU A 175 -1.26 42.20 36.79
N ALA A 176 -1.79 43.19 36.06
CA ALA A 176 -0.98 44.29 35.52
C ALA A 176 -0.42 45.21 36.62
N LYS A 177 -1.10 45.34 37.76
CA LYS A 177 -0.65 46.17 38.91
C LYS A 177 0.20 45.40 39.93
N GLY A 178 0.08 44.07 39.99
CA GLY A 178 0.81 43.20 40.94
C GLY A 178 2.26 42.86 40.54
N GLY A 179 2.75 43.38 39.41
CA GLY A 179 4.14 43.19 38.95
C GLY A 179 5.19 44.04 39.68
N VAL A 180 4.81 44.82 40.70
CA VAL A 180 5.74 45.67 41.47
C VAL A 180 5.49 45.49 42.97
N GLY A 181 6.36 44.77 43.66
CA GLY A 181 6.50 44.86 45.11
C GLY A 181 6.31 43.56 45.90
N LYS A 182 7.38 42.77 45.98
CA LYS A 182 7.87 42.15 47.23
C LYS A 182 9.26 41.55 46.97
N GLY A 183 10.24 42.44 46.83
CA GLY A 183 11.64 42.13 47.14
C GLY A 183 11.87 42.61 48.57
N GLU A 184 11.73 41.73 49.54
CA GLU A 184 12.09 41.99 50.94
C GLU A 184 13.61 42.07 51.04
N GLU A 185 14.07 43.22 51.56
CA GLU A 185 15.36 43.39 52.19
C GLU A 185 15.58 42.31 53.26
N SER A 186 16.78 41.73 53.27
CA SER A 186 17.40 41.22 54.49
C SER A 186 18.89 41.49 54.39
N LYS A 187 19.29 42.65 54.94
CA LYS A 187 20.63 42.90 55.47
C LYS A 187 20.67 42.35 56.89
N GLU A 188 21.56 41.41 57.15
CA GLU A 188 22.72 41.49 58.06
C GLU A 188 23.30 40.10 58.29
#